data_AF-A0A9D1LYW7-F1
#
_entry.id   AF-A0A9D1LYW7-F1
#
_cell.length_a   1.000
_cell.length_b   1.000
_cell.length_c   1.000
_cell.angle_alpha   90.00
_cell.angle_beta   90.00
_cell.angle_gamma   90.00
#
_symmetry.space_group_name_H-M   'P 1'
#
loop_
_entity.id
_entity.type
_entity.pdbx_description
1 polymer ?
#
loop_
_entity_poly.entity_id
_entity_poly.type
_entity_poly.pdbx_seq_one_letter_code
_entity_poly.pdbx_strand_id
1 'polypeptide(L)'
;MKRKTNKALSVLLSAIMLVSVFTIALPETTSVQAETTGTNFTYSLDGDNAVITGYTGTEKDVIVPDTIDGHKVTGIDEFAFFMNYGITSIALPESVASIGDYAFFHCTMLRDVTFLGDTLSFIGTSAFEGCQYISEITLPDSISEIGERAFLGCTSLKNVTTGKTVDKVGAYAFGYARNTSNWNYERVSMTVNGYSGTAAETYCSEYGVTFNSLGQGNAAPDDSGMLPEEELDIPVLNFTDFNNYTDSDNSTLDIRDVISRNT
;
A
#
# COMPACT_ATOMS: atom_id res chain seq x y z
N MET A 1 -55.79 -47.90 -45.82
CA MET A 1 -54.46 -48.47 -45.48
C MET A 1 -53.63 -47.38 -44.81
N LYS A 2 -53.08 -47.67 -43.62
CA LYS A 2 -52.20 -46.87 -42.74
C LYS A 2 -52.80 -45.70 -41.92
N ARG A 3 -52.97 -46.01 -40.63
CA ARG A 3 -52.93 -45.12 -39.45
C ARG A 3 -51.64 -44.28 -39.40
N LYS A 4 -51.74 -43.06 -38.87
CA LYS A 4 -50.81 -42.58 -37.84
C LYS A 4 -51.58 -41.75 -36.82
N THR A 5 -51.55 -42.26 -35.60
CA THR A 5 -52.06 -41.67 -34.37
C THR A 5 -50.99 -40.80 -33.72
N ASN A 6 -51.44 -39.84 -32.90
CA ASN A 6 -50.97 -39.54 -31.53
C ASN A 6 -50.42 -38.13 -31.23
N LYS A 7 -51.02 -37.60 -30.15
CA LYS A 7 -50.52 -36.69 -29.10
C LYS A 7 -50.47 -35.20 -29.42
N ALA A 8 -50.76 -34.27 -28.51
CA ALA A 8 -51.61 -34.15 -27.32
C ALA A 8 -51.30 -32.74 -26.78
N LEU A 9 -52.30 -32.08 -26.20
CA LEU A 9 -52.17 -31.20 -25.02
C LEU A 9 -51.33 -29.91 -25.09
N SER A 10 -51.97 -28.74 -25.09
CA SER A 10 -51.81 -27.65 -24.08
C SER A 10 -52.57 -26.39 -24.57
N VAL A 11 -53.69 -26.00 -23.94
CA VAL A 11 -53.85 -25.24 -22.69
C VAL A 11 -53.54 -23.74 -22.86
N LEU A 12 -54.58 -22.95 -22.57
CA LEU A 12 -54.64 -21.49 -22.39
C LEU A 12 -53.35 -20.88 -21.80
N LEU A 13 -52.97 -19.69 -22.29
CA LEU A 13 -52.47 -18.64 -21.40
C LEU A 13 -52.76 -17.23 -21.97
N SER A 14 -53.77 -16.60 -21.40
CA SER A 14 -53.93 -15.15 -21.33
C SER A 14 -52.89 -14.58 -20.35
N ALA A 15 -52.11 -13.57 -20.76
CA ALA A 15 -51.32 -12.74 -19.83
C ALA A 15 -51.13 -11.36 -20.51
N ILE A 16 -51.87 -10.33 -20.08
CA ILE A 16 -51.64 -9.42 -18.96
C ILE A 16 -50.72 -8.25 -19.35
N MET A 17 -51.29 -7.05 -19.20
CA MET A 17 -50.77 -5.71 -19.41
C MET A 17 -49.32 -5.51 -19.01
N LEU A 18 -48.54 -4.93 -19.93
CA LEU A 18 -47.30 -4.22 -19.65
C LEU A 18 -47.60 -3.02 -18.74
N VAL A 19 -47.30 -3.13 -17.46
CA VAL A 19 -47.00 -1.96 -16.63
C VAL A 19 -45.49 -1.92 -16.48
N SER A 20 -44.84 -1.09 -17.30
CA SER A 20 -43.44 -0.75 -17.14
C SER A 20 -43.28 0.09 -15.88
N VAL A 21 -42.94 -0.55 -14.76
CA VAL A 21 -42.41 0.17 -13.60
C VAL A 21 -40.97 0.50 -13.95
N PHE A 22 -40.71 1.77 -14.28
CA PHE A 22 -39.36 2.31 -14.30
C PHE A 22 -38.87 2.33 -12.84
N THR A 23 -38.17 1.27 -12.43
CA THR A 23 -37.33 1.33 -11.24
C THR A 23 -36.16 2.27 -11.56
N ILE A 24 -36.18 3.47 -10.99
CA ILE A 24 -34.97 4.29 -10.91
C ILE A 24 -34.07 3.56 -9.92
N ALA A 25 -33.11 2.78 -10.43
CA ALA A 25 -32.01 2.29 -9.62
C ALA A 25 -31.24 3.52 -9.12
N LEU A 26 -31.28 3.75 -7.81
CA LEU A 26 -30.29 4.62 -7.16
C LEU A 26 -28.92 4.00 -7.43
N PRO A 27 -27.85 4.79 -7.65
CA PRO A 27 -26.52 4.21 -7.77
C PRO A 27 -26.23 3.49 -6.45
N GLU A 28 -26.17 2.17 -6.50
CA GLU A 28 -25.67 1.38 -5.38
C GLU A 28 -24.22 1.82 -5.20
N THR A 29 -23.94 2.46 -4.06
CA THR A 29 -22.58 2.57 -3.56
C THR A 29 -22.13 1.15 -3.31
N THR A 30 -21.35 0.60 -4.24
CA THR A 30 -20.68 -0.68 -4.07
C THR A 30 -19.69 -0.53 -2.93
N SER A 31 -20.14 -0.85 -1.71
CA SER A 31 -19.21 -1.16 -0.63
C SER A 31 -18.45 -2.40 -1.07
N VAL A 32 -17.18 -2.25 -1.43
CA VAL A 32 -16.36 -3.37 -1.87
C VAL A 32 -16.15 -4.28 -0.67
N GLN A 33 -16.83 -5.42 -0.66
CA GLN A 33 -16.61 -6.45 0.35
C GLN A 33 -15.30 -7.14 -0.01
N ALA A 34 -14.35 -7.20 0.94
CA ALA A 34 -13.11 -7.92 0.75
C ALA A 34 -13.41 -9.40 0.44
N GLU A 35 -13.04 -9.88 -0.75
CA GLU A 35 -13.27 -11.28 -1.11
C GLU A 35 -12.16 -12.16 -0.51
N THR A 36 -12.55 -13.24 0.15
CA THR A 36 -11.62 -14.26 0.66
C THR A 36 -11.49 -15.37 -0.37
N THR A 37 -10.28 -15.59 -0.85
CA THR A 37 -9.99 -16.53 -1.94
C THR A 37 -9.33 -17.80 -1.42
N GLY A 38 -9.02 -18.74 -2.33
CA GLY A 38 -8.10 -19.85 -2.04
C GLY A 38 -6.63 -19.42 -1.84
N THR A 39 -6.36 -18.12 -1.76
CA THR A 39 -5.07 -17.54 -1.37
C THR A 39 -5.17 -16.92 0.04
N ASN A 40 -4.03 -16.60 0.63
CA ASN A 40 -3.97 -15.94 1.94
C ASN A 40 -4.15 -14.41 1.86
N PHE A 41 -4.63 -13.89 0.72
CA PHE A 41 -4.85 -12.47 0.49
C PHE A 41 -6.34 -12.17 0.43
N THR A 42 -6.71 -11.04 1.04
CA THR A 42 -7.99 -10.38 0.81
C THR A 42 -7.76 -9.18 -0.11
N TYR A 43 -8.74 -8.86 -0.95
CA TYR A 43 -8.60 -7.79 -1.93
C TYR A 43 -9.95 -7.11 -2.22
N SER A 44 -9.85 -5.89 -2.74
CA SER A 44 -10.92 -5.09 -3.32
C SER A 44 -10.66 -4.91 -4.84
N LEU A 45 -11.71 -4.58 -5.59
CA LEU A 45 -11.58 -4.25 -7.01
C LEU A 45 -11.58 -2.73 -7.22
N ASP A 46 -10.52 -2.24 -7.88
CA ASP A 46 -10.47 -0.91 -8.50
C ASP A 46 -10.58 -1.09 -10.02
N GLY A 47 -11.80 -0.92 -10.54
CA GLY A 47 -12.14 -1.32 -11.90
C GLY A 47 -11.96 -2.83 -12.09
N ASP A 48 -11.09 -3.22 -13.03
CA ASP A 48 -10.75 -4.63 -13.33
C ASP A 48 -9.54 -5.14 -12.53
N ASN A 49 -8.88 -4.29 -11.73
CA ASN A 49 -7.67 -4.63 -11.00
C ASN A 49 -7.97 -4.99 -9.55
N ALA A 50 -7.19 -5.91 -8.99
CA ALA A 50 -7.21 -6.25 -7.58
C ALA A 50 -6.24 -5.36 -6.79
N VAL A 51 -6.71 -4.84 -5.66
CA VAL A 51 -5.90 -4.13 -4.66
C VAL A 51 -5.95 -4.93 -3.37
N ILE A 52 -4.78 -5.34 -2.85
CA ILE A 52 -4.71 -6.21 -1.67
C ILE A 52 -5.05 -5.40 -0.42
N THR A 53 -6.08 -5.82 0.31
CA THR A 53 -6.59 -5.15 1.52
C THR A 53 -6.18 -5.83 2.82
N GLY A 54 -5.52 -6.99 2.74
CA GLY A 54 -5.18 -7.78 3.92
C GLY A 54 -4.43 -9.06 3.58
N TYR A 55 -3.65 -9.56 4.55
CA TYR A 55 -2.95 -10.85 4.46
C TYR A 55 -3.19 -11.70 5.70
N THR A 56 -3.83 -12.84 5.52
CA THR A 56 -4.22 -13.79 6.58
C THR A 56 -3.30 -15.00 6.66
N GLY A 57 -2.19 -14.99 5.95
CA GLY A 57 -1.26 -16.12 5.85
C GLY A 57 -0.33 -16.22 7.05
N THR A 58 0.37 -17.35 7.13
CA THR A 58 1.34 -17.63 8.21
C THR A 58 2.76 -17.82 7.68
N GLU A 59 2.91 -17.75 6.35
CA GLU A 59 4.17 -17.83 5.65
C GLU A 59 5.03 -16.61 5.99
N LYS A 60 6.32 -16.86 6.18
CA LYS A 60 7.31 -15.81 6.48
C LYS A 60 7.81 -15.11 5.21
N ASP A 61 7.95 -15.88 4.15
CA ASP A 61 8.40 -15.42 2.85
C ASP A 61 7.18 -15.35 1.92
N VAL A 62 6.71 -14.13 1.67
CA VAL A 62 5.45 -13.88 0.98
C VAL A 62 5.73 -13.48 -0.46
N ILE A 63 5.06 -14.13 -1.40
CA ILE A 63 5.07 -13.73 -2.81
C ILE A 63 3.66 -13.28 -3.14
N VAL A 64 3.51 -11.99 -3.45
CA VAL A 64 2.24 -11.45 -3.93
C VAL A 64 2.03 -11.94 -5.37
N PRO A 65 0.89 -12.58 -5.70
CA PRO A 65 0.65 -13.10 -7.04
C PRO A 65 0.39 -11.96 -8.04
N ASP A 66 0.75 -12.16 -9.32
CA ASP A 66 0.43 -11.21 -10.40
C ASP A 66 -1.09 -11.00 -10.58
N THR A 67 -1.88 -12.01 -10.23
CA THR A 67 -3.35 -11.99 -10.34
C THR A 67 -4.02 -12.70 -9.16
N ILE A 68 -5.19 -12.21 -8.73
CA ILE A 68 -6.11 -12.87 -7.80
C ILE A 68 -7.47 -13.01 -8.50
N ASP A 69 -8.01 -14.23 -8.57
CA ASP A 69 -9.26 -14.56 -9.28
C ASP A 69 -9.37 -14.05 -10.73
N GLY A 70 -8.24 -13.91 -11.41
CA GLY A 70 -8.16 -13.41 -12.78
C GLY A 70 -8.02 -11.89 -12.90
N HIS A 71 -8.05 -11.15 -11.79
CA HIS A 71 -7.80 -9.72 -11.71
C HIS A 71 -6.32 -9.44 -11.46
N LYS A 72 -5.74 -8.49 -12.19
CA LYS A 72 -4.34 -8.09 -12.05
C LYS A 72 -4.12 -7.38 -10.72
N VAL A 73 -3.12 -7.77 -9.94
CA VAL A 73 -2.81 -7.11 -8.66
C VAL A 73 -2.02 -5.84 -8.93
N THR A 74 -2.58 -4.67 -8.61
CA THR A 74 -1.96 -3.38 -8.93
C THR A 74 -1.60 -2.54 -7.71
N GLY A 75 -2.02 -2.93 -6.51
CA GLY A 75 -1.73 -2.16 -5.32
C GLY A 75 -1.75 -3.00 -4.05
N ILE A 76 -1.02 -2.51 -3.05
CA ILE A 76 -1.13 -2.92 -1.67
C ILE A 76 -1.85 -1.79 -0.95
N ASP A 77 -3.07 -2.05 -0.49
CA ASP A 77 -3.92 -1.02 0.11
C ASP A 77 -3.43 -0.60 1.50
N GLU A 78 -4.08 0.45 1.98
CA GLU A 78 -3.96 0.89 3.36
C GLU A 78 -4.12 -0.28 4.34
N PHE A 79 -3.21 -0.36 5.32
CA PHE A 79 -3.21 -1.37 6.39
C PHE A 79 -3.12 -2.86 5.95
N ALA A 80 -2.84 -3.17 4.69
CA ALA A 80 -2.92 -4.54 4.15
C ALA A 80 -2.05 -5.58 4.88
N PHE A 81 -0.93 -5.17 5.48
CA PHE A 81 -0.06 -6.00 6.32
C PHE A 81 0.17 -5.37 7.70
N PHE A 82 -0.71 -4.48 8.14
CA PHE A 82 -0.54 -3.70 9.37
C PHE A 82 -0.22 -4.59 10.58
N MET A 83 0.89 -4.27 11.26
CA MET A 83 1.41 -4.97 12.43
C MET A 83 1.61 -6.48 12.23
N ASN A 84 1.91 -6.92 10.99
CA ASN A 84 2.23 -8.32 10.74
C ASN A 84 3.62 -8.68 11.29
N TYR A 85 3.65 -9.47 12.35
CA TYR A 85 4.90 -9.89 13.01
C TYR A 85 5.50 -11.18 12.46
N GLY A 86 4.83 -11.84 11.50
CA GLY A 86 5.23 -13.12 10.94
C GLY A 86 6.13 -13.01 9.71
N ILE A 87 5.85 -12.04 8.84
CA ILE A 87 6.58 -11.88 7.59
C ILE A 87 8.01 -11.41 7.81
N THR A 88 8.94 -12.04 7.08
CA THR A 88 10.36 -11.70 7.03
C THR A 88 10.78 -11.20 5.66
N SER A 89 10.13 -11.66 4.60
CA SER A 89 10.35 -11.15 3.24
C SER A 89 9.04 -11.03 2.47
N ILE A 90 8.99 -10.07 1.55
CA ILE A 90 7.90 -9.93 0.59
C ILE A 90 8.43 -9.61 -0.81
N ALA A 91 7.90 -10.32 -1.81
CA ALA A 91 8.11 -10.03 -3.22
C ALA A 91 6.81 -9.50 -3.85
N LEU A 92 6.88 -8.30 -4.41
CA LEU A 92 5.77 -7.64 -5.10
C LEU A 92 5.89 -7.81 -6.61
N PRO A 93 4.80 -8.19 -7.31
CA PRO A 93 4.82 -8.47 -8.74
C PRO A 93 5.06 -7.21 -9.57
N GLU A 94 5.36 -7.41 -10.86
CA GLU A 94 5.67 -6.33 -11.81
C GLU A 94 4.54 -5.32 -12.01
N SER A 95 3.34 -5.65 -11.56
CA SER A 95 2.12 -4.88 -11.75
C SER A 95 1.80 -3.91 -10.63
N VAL A 96 2.44 -4.03 -9.47
CA VAL A 96 2.14 -3.17 -8.31
C VAL A 96 2.62 -1.75 -8.60
N ALA A 97 1.68 -0.82 -8.60
CA ALA A 97 1.91 0.60 -8.86
C ALA A 97 1.90 1.45 -7.58
N SER A 98 1.23 0.98 -6.52
CA SER A 98 1.10 1.71 -5.26
C SER A 98 1.22 0.82 -4.02
N ILE A 99 1.78 1.39 -2.97
CA ILE A 99 1.71 0.89 -1.60
C ILE A 99 1.06 1.98 -0.76
N GLY A 100 -0.08 1.67 -0.14
CA GLY A 100 -0.90 2.60 0.62
C GLY A 100 -0.31 2.98 1.97
N ASP A 101 -0.98 3.92 2.62
CA ASP A 101 -0.61 4.40 3.94
C ASP A 101 -0.63 3.25 4.96
N TYR A 102 0.34 3.23 5.88
CA TYR A 102 0.45 2.23 6.93
C TYR A 102 0.49 0.75 6.46
N ALA A 103 0.66 0.46 5.16
CA ALA A 103 0.50 -0.87 4.59
C ALA A 103 1.32 -1.96 5.31
N PHE A 104 2.57 -1.67 5.66
CA PHE A 104 3.49 -2.53 6.41
C PHE A 104 3.88 -1.92 7.77
N PHE A 105 3.06 -1.03 8.32
CA PHE A 105 3.35 -0.36 9.59
C PHE A 105 3.61 -1.38 10.70
N HIS A 106 4.76 -1.25 11.36
CA HIS A 106 5.20 -2.13 12.43
C HIS A 106 5.27 -3.63 12.04
N CYS A 107 5.55 -3.95 10.77
CA CYS A 107 6.03 -5.27 10.37
C CYS A 107 7.45 -5.49 10.89
N THR A 108 7.58 -5.69 12.21
CA THR A 108 8.87 -5.59 12.92
C THR A 108 9.87 -6.67 12.55
N MET A 109 9.45 -7.77 11.92
CA MET A 109 10.31 -8.86 11.45
C MET A 109 10.69 -8.76 9.97
N LEU A 110 10.09 -7.83 9.22
CA LEU A 110 10.34 -7.64 7.80
C LEU A 110 11.77 -7.17 7.57
N ARG A 111 12.48 -7.88 6.68
CA ARG A 111 13.90 -7.68 6.34
C ARG A 111 14.06 -7.30 4.88
N ASP A 112 13.36 -8.04 4.02
CA ASP A 112 13.58 -8.01 2.59
C ASP A 112 12.29 -7.63 1.86
N VAL A 113 12.34 -6.56 1.07
CA VAL A 113 11.25 -6.12 0.19
C VAL A 113 11.79 -6.12 -1.22
N THR A 114 11.25 -6.98 -2.08
CA THR A 114 11.67 -7.12 -3.47
C THR A 114 10.57 -6.62 -4.40
N PHE A 115 10.90 -5.68 -5.27
CA PHE A 115 10.03 -5.21 -6.35
C PHE A 115 10.45 -5.91 -7.64
N LEU A 116 9.56 -6.70 -8.24
CA LEU A 116 9.88 -7.48 -9.44
C LEU A 116 9.79 -6.67 -10.75
N GLY A 117 9.13 -5.51 -10.73
CA GLY A 117 9.00 -4.62 -11.88
C GLY A 117 9.25 -3.15 -11.54
N ASP A 118 8.98 -2.31 -12.55
CA ASP A 118 9.30 -0.88 -12.55
C ASP A 118 8.04 -0.02 -12.73
N THR A 119 6.96 -0.40 -12.05
CA THR A 119 5.66 0.31 -12.10
C THR A 119 5.32 1.05 -10.81
N LEU A 120 6.02 0.75 -9.70
CA LEU A 120 5.74 1.36 -8.41
C LEU A 120 6.04 2.87 -8.48
N SER A 121 4.99 3.68 -8.38
CA SER A 121 5.10 5.15 -8.43
C SER A 121 4.88 5.81 -7.08
N PHE A 122 4.20 5.13 -6.14
CA PHE A 122 3.78 5.71 -4.87
C PHE A 122 4.01 4.77 -3.68
N ILE A 123 4.62 5.31 -2.62
CA ILE A 123 4.67 4.71 -1.28
C ILE A 123 4.01 5.67 -0.31
N GLY A 124 3.02 5.20 0.42
CA GLY A 124 2.20 6.00 1.33
C GLY A 124 2.89 6.44 2.62
N THR A 125 2.17 7.27 3.36
CA THR A 125 2.54 7.77 4.69
C THR A 125 2.75 6.60 5.64
N SER A 126 3.88 6.59 6.36
CA SER A 126 4.22 5.56 7.35
C SER A 126 4.15 4.11 6.83
N ALA A 127 4.22 3.89 5.51
CA ALA A 127 3.98 2.58 4.89
C ALA A 127 4.89 1.47 5.46
N PHE A 128 6.15 1.77 5.79
CA PHE A 128 7.10 0.85 6.42
C PHE A 128 7.59 1.36 7.79
N GLU A 129 6.84 2.26 8.44
CA GLU A 129 7.24 2.80 9.74
C GLU A 129 7.39 1.64 10.75
N GLY A 130 8.53 1.59 11.45
CA GLY A 130 8.81 0.56 12.44
C GLY A 130 9.22 -0.81 11.88
N CYS A 131 9.49 -0.95 10.57
CA CYS A 131 10.13 -2.13 10.00
C CYS A 131 11.63 -2.19 10.37
N GLN A 132 11.91 -2.61 11.60
CA GLN A 132 13.22 -2.45 12.27
C GLN A 132 14.39 -3.17 11.61
N TYR A 133 14.14 -4.24 10.86
CA TYR A 133 15.19 -5.07 10.27
C TYR A 133 15.45 -4.86 8.78
N ILE A 134 14.69 -3.98 8.10
CA ILE A 134 15.04 -3.56 6.74
C ILE A 134 16.38 -2.82 6.84
N SER A 135 17.40 -3.36 6.17
CA SER A 135 18.77 -2.82 6.23
C SER A 135 19.17 -2.08 4.96
N GLU A 136 18.56 -2.46 3.85
CA GLU A 136 18.66 -1.79 2.57
C GLU A 136 17.34 -1.89 1.82
N ILE A 137 17.07 -0.92 0.95
CA ILE A 137 15.95 -0.98 0.03
C ILE A 137 16.34 -0.34 -1.30
N THR A 138 15.96 -0.97 -2.40
CA THR A 138 16.12 -0.42 -3.75
C THR A 138 14.73 -0.20 -4.33
N LEU A 139 14.36 1.07 -4.48
CA LEU A 139 13.09 1.47 -5.08
C LEU A 139 13.24 1.48 -6.61
N PRO A 140 12.18 1.13 -7.36
CA PRO A 140 12.23 1.16 -8.83
C PRO A 140 12.45 2.56 -9.40
N ASP A 141 12.87 2.66 -10.67
CA ASP A 141 13.13 3.92 -11.36
C ASP A 141 11.85 4.76 -11.52
N SER A 142 10.68 4.11 -11.55
CA SER A 142 9.35 4.71 -11.65
C SER A 142 8.82 5.41 -10.39
N ILE A 143 9.53 5.31 -9.26
CA ILE A 143 9.05 5.89 -7.99
C ILE A 143 9.03 7.41 -8.07
N SER A 144 7.84 8.01 -7.97
CA SER A 144 7.65 9.46 -8.02
C SER A 144 7.43 10.07 -6.64
N GLU A 145 6.75 9.36 -5.74
CA GLU A 145 6.41 9.88 -4.42
C GLU A 145 6.69 8.86 -3.31
N ILE A 146 7.38 9.33 -2.27
CA ILE A 146 7.63 8.61 -1.02
C ILE A 146 6.99 9.42 0.10
N GLY A 147 6.03 8.83 0.80
CA GLY A 147 5.22 9.51 1.80
C GLY A 147 5.98 9.96 3.06
N GLU A 148 5.32 10.82 3.84
CA GLU A 148 5.81 11.23 5.14
C GLU A 148 6.04 9.99 6.04
N ARG A 149 7.16 9.97 6.78
CA ARG A 149 7.53 8.88 7.70
C ARG A 149 7.59 7.48 7.07
N ALA A 150 7.63 7.36 5.75
CA ALA A 150 7.52 6.07 5.05
C ALA A 150 8.45 4.98 5.61
N PHE A 151 9.68 5.31 6.04
CA PHE A 151 10.64 4.39 6.68
C PHE A 151 11.11 4.89 8.06
N LEU A 152 10.29 5.68 8.75
CA LEU A 152 10.58 6.13 10.11
C LEU A 152 10.74 4.91 11.05
N GLY A 153 11.75 4.90 11.91
CA GLY A 153 11.93 3.79 12.86
C GLY A 153 12.49 2.51 12.24
N CYS A 154 12.87 2.50 10.95
CA CYS A 154 13.66 1.42 10.34
C CYS A 154 15.11 1.45 10.86
N THR A 155 15.31 1.00 12.10
CA THR A 155 16.57 1.12 12.86
C THR A 155 17.79 0.49 12.20
N SER A 156 17.60 -0.49 11.31
CA SER A 156 18.70 -1.17 10.61
C SER A 156 19.02 -0.55 9.25
N LEU A 157 18.20 0.40 8.76
CA LEU A 157 18.29 0.94 7.42
C LEU A 157 19.54 1.79 7.26
N LYS A 158 20.46 1.32 6.42
CA LYS A 158 21.75 1.99 6.16
C LYS A 158 21.82 2.56 4.76
N ASN A 159 21.15 1.93 3.79
CA ASN A 159 21.20 2.31 2.39
C ASN A 159 19.80 2.32 1.80
N VAL A 160 19.43 3.43 1.15
CA VAL A 160 18.26 3.50 0.29
C VAL A 160 18.76 3.82 -1.11
N THR A 161 18.33 3.07 -2.12
CA THR A 161 18.51 3.43 -3.52
C THR A 161 17.18 3.91 -4.06
N THR A 162 17.15 5.13 -4.61
CA THR A 162 15.95 5.77 -5.17
C THR A 162 16.01 5.82 -6.70
N GLY A 163 14.83 5.92 -7.33
CA GLY A 163 14.70 6.02 -8.78
C GLY A 163 15.02 7.40 -9.35
N LYS A 164 15.03 7.49 -10.70
CA LYS A 164 15.34 8.73 -11.43
C LYS A 164 14.21 9.76 -11.43
N THR A 165 13.00 9.36 -11.04
CA THR A 165 11.76 10.13 -11.22
C THR A 165 11.17 10.66 -9.91
N VAL A 166 11.93 10.63 -8.80
CA VAL A 166 11.46 11.06 -7.48
C VAL A 166 11.18 12.57 -7.48
N ASP A 167 9.89 12.90 -7.48
CA ASP A 167 9.36 14.25 -7.49
C ASP A 167 9.01 14.74 -6.07
N LYS A 168 8.73 13.82 -5.14
CA LYS A 168 8.37 14.16 -3.76
C LYS A 168 8.88 13.13 -2.75
N VAL A 169 9.42 13.63 -1.64
CA VAL A 169 9.75 12.83 -0.45
C VAL A 169 9.15 13.52 0.75
N GLY A 170 8.32 12.82 1.53
CA GLY A 170 7.67 13.40 2.70
C GLY A 170 8.64 13.62 3.87
N ALA A 171 8.21 14.44 4.82
CA ALA A 171 8.98 14.71 6.03
C ALA A 171 9.34 13.41 6.76
N TYR A 172 10.56 13.32 7.28
CA TYR A 172 11.04 12.18 8.08
C TYR A 172 10.96 10.81 7.37
N ALA A 173 10.84 10.77 6.04
CA ALA A 173 10.72 9.52 5.28
C ALA A 173 11.87 8.54 5.56
N PHE A 174 13.08 9.04 5.78
CA PHE A 174 14.29 8.24 6.02
C PHE A 174 15.17 8.80 7.13
N GLY A 175 16.00 7.96 7.75
CA GLY A 175 17.13 8.41 8.57
C GLY A 175 16.76 8.87 9.99
N TYR A 176 15.62 8.40 10.49
CA TYR A 176 15.17 8.62 11.86
C TYR A 176 14.83 7.28 12.53
N ALA A 177 15.29 7.10 13.76
CA ALA A 177 14.98 5.93 14.56
C ALA A 177 14.63 6.32 15.99
N ARG A 178 13.81 5.50 16.64
CA ARG A 178 13.42 5.74 18.02
C ARG A 178 14.59 5.49 18.96
N ASN A 179 14.92 6.47 19.78
CA ASN A 179 15.80 6.29 20.91
C ASN A 179 15.02 5.65 22.07
N THR A 180 15.42 4.45 22.47
CA THR A 180 14.75 3.66 23.52
C THR A 180 14.94 4.23 24.93
N SER A 181 15.86 5.17 25.12
CA SER A 181 16.15 5.78 26.42
C SER A 181 15.22 6.97 26.72
N ASN A 182 14.85 7.75 25.71
CA ASN A 182 14.05 8.97 25.86
C ASN A 182 12.74 8.97 25.06
N TRP A 183 12.49 7.92 24.27
CA TRP A 183 11.28 7.71 23.47
C TRP A 183 11.10 8.68 22.30
N ASN A 184 12.09 9.53 22.02
CA ASN A 184 12.11 10.47 20.90
C ASN A 184 12.66 9.81 19.63
N TYR A 185 12.32 10.36 18.47
CA TYR A 185 12.98 10.03 17.21
C TYR A 185 14.25 10.85 17.04
N GLU A 186 15.34 10.17 16.70
CA GLU A 186 16.66 10.76 16.52
C GLU A 186 17.24 10.34 15.17
N ARG A 187 18.12 11.19 14.65
CA ARG A 187 18.82 10.94 13.39
C ARG A 187 19.71 9.71 13.48
N VAL A 188 19.62 8.86 12.47
CA VAL A 188 20.55 7.73 12.28
C VAL A 188 21.38 7.92 11.04
N SER A 189 22.63 7.48 11.11
CA SER A 189 23.56 7.54 9.98
C SER A 189 23.11 6.55 8.90
N MET A 190 22.80 7.07 7.73
CA MET A 190 22.48 6.30 6.53
C MET A 190 22.88 7.06 5.26
N THR A 191 22.88 6.35 4.13
CA THR A 191 23.14 6.92 2.80
C THR A 191 21.93 6.72 1.89
N VAL A 192 21.54 7.77 1.19
CA VAL A 192 20.63 7.68 0.04
C VAL A 192 21.47 7.72 -1.23
N ASN A 193 21.42 6.64 -2.00
CA ASN A 193 21.94 6.59 -3.37
C ASN A 193 20.80 7.02 -4.30
N GLY A 194 20.93 8.18 -4.94
CA GLY A 194 19.86 8.74 -5.75
C GLY A 194 20.41 9.54 -6.92
N TYR A 195 19.52 10.18 -7.66
CA TYR A 195 19.89 10.97 -8.82
C TYR A 195 19.81 12.45 -8.49
N SER A 196 20.85 13.21 -8.86
CA SER A 196 20.87 14.66 -8.62
C SER A 196 19.75 15.36 -9.38
N GLY A 197 19.20 16.42 -8.77
CA GLY A 197 18.03 17.17 -9.24
C GLY A 197 16.69 16.60 -8.78
N THR A 198 16.66 15.42 -8.16
CA THR A 198 15.41 14.82 -7.64
C THR A 198 15.10 15.30 -6.23
N ALA A 199 13.86 15.10 -5.77
CA ALA A 199 13.47 15.43 -4.40
C ALA A 199 14.21 14.59 -3.34
N ALA A 200 14.80 13.45 -3.72
CA ALA A 200 15.68 12.68 -2.84
C ALA A 200 16.99 13.42 -2.50
N GLU A 201 17.56 14.17 -3.46
CA GLU A 201 18.73 15.02 -3.19
C GLU A 201 18.36 16.18 -2.26
N THR A 202 17.23 16.85 -2.53
CA THR A 202 16.68 17.91 -1.67
C THR A 202 16.44 17.41 -0.25
N TYR A 203 15.72 16.30 -0.09
CA TYR A 203 15.49 15.63 1.20
C TYR A 203 16.79 15.44 1.98
N CYS A 204 17.83 14.93 1.33
CA CYS A 204 19.10 14.69 1.99
C CYS A 204 19.80 15.96 2.43
N SER A 205 19.71 17.03 1.64
CA SER A 205 20.30 18.32 2.00
C SER A 205 19.59 18.99 3.18
N GLU A 206 18.26 18.88 3.24
CA GLU A 206 17.44 19.52 4.27
C GLU A 206 17.42 18.74 5.57
N TYR A 207 17.18 17.44 5.48
CA TYR A 207 17.21 16.53 6.61
C TYR A 207 18.62 15.99 6.82
N GLY A 208 19.71 16.67 6.43
CA GLY A 208 21.11 16.28 6.70
C GLY A 208 21.46 14.78 6.53
N VAL A 209 20.88 14.07 5.57
CA VAL A 209 21.18 12.66 5.26
C VAL A 209 22.32 12.63 4.24
N THR A 210 23.19 11.61 4.31
CA THR A 210 24.28 11.50 3.30
C THR A 210 23.68 11.14 1.95
N PHE A 211 23.92 11.97 0.94
CA PHE A 211 23.53 11.71 -0.45
C PHE A 211 24.72 11.24 -1.28
N ASN A 212 24.51 10.18 -2.05
CA ASN A 212 25.45 9.69 -3.06
C ASN A 212 24.78 9.75 -4.44
N SER A 213 25.28 10.61 -5.31
CA SER A 213 24.72 10.80 -6.65
C SER A 213 25.12 9.64 -7.58
N LEU A 214 24.11 9.02 -8.20
CA LEU A 214 24.23 7.98 -9.23
C LEU A 214 24.20 8.55 -10.66
N GLY A 215 23.94 9.85 -10.80
CA GLY A 215 23.76 10.53 -12.08
C GLY A 215 22.79 11.70 -12.00
N GLN A 216 22.31 12.16 -13.16
CA GLN A 216 21.26 13.18 -13.25
C GLN A 216 19.89 12.50 -13.35
N GLY A 217 18.94 12.97 -12.56
CA GLY A 217 17.55 12.52 -12.59
C GLY A 217 16.66 13.47 -13.36
N ASN A 218 15.36 13.26 -13.28
CA ASN A 218 14.39 14.26 -13.66
C ASN A 218 14.39 15.37 -12.61
N ALA A 219 14.38 16.63 -13.04
CA ALA A 219 14.32 17.75 -12.12
C ALA A 219 12.99 17.70 -11.36
N ALA A 220 13.06 17.62 -10.03
CA ALA A 220 11.90 17.77 -9.18
C ALA A 220 11.29 19.17 -9.40
N PRO A 221 9.95 19.30 -9.43
CA PRO A 221 9.33 20.61 -9.34
C PRO A 221 9.82 21.32 -8.07
N ASP A 222 10.04 22.64 -8.14
CA ASP A 222 10.44 23.52 -7.04
C ASP A 222 9.54 23.32 -5.80
N ASP A 223 9.96 22.47 -4.86
CA ASP A 223 9.16 22.07 -3.70
C ASP A 223 9.45 22.99 -2.50
N SER A 224 8.70 24.09 -2.46
CA SER A 224 8.62 25.02 -1.32
C SER A 224 7.90 24.45 -0.06
N GLY A 225 7.63 23.15 0.00
CA GLY A 225 6.73 22.52 0.97
C GLY A 225 7.39 21.70 2.10
N MET A 226 8.70 21.44 2.07
CA MET A 226 9.33 20.71 3.17
C MET A 226 9.43 21.59 4.43
N LEU A 227 8.86 21.09 5.54
CA LEU A 227 9.00 21.73 6.84
C LEU A 227 10.42 21.48 7.38
N PRO A 228 11.19 22.53 7.72
CA PRO A 228 12.56 22.39 8.21
C PRO A 228 12.61 21.64 9.56
N GLU A 229 13.76 21.03 9.85
CA GLU A 229 14.09 20.27 11.08
C GLU A 229 13.73 20.95 12.41
N GLU A 230 13.49 22.26 12.44
CA GLU A 230 13.35 23.06 13.68
C GLU A 230 11.93 23.11 14.26
N GLU A 231 10.90 22.63 13.57
CA GLU A 231 9.56 22.48 14.16
C GLU A 231 9.12 21.02 14.14
N LEU A 232 8.69 20.54 15.31
CA LEU A 232 7.85 19.36 15.59
C LEU A 232 8.55 18.22 16.35
N ASP A 233 8.12 18.06 17.60
CA ASP A 233 8.10 16.80 18.33
C ASP A 233 7.45 15.75 17.43
N ILE A 234 8.25 14.87 16.81
CA ILE A 234 7.75 13.83 15.90
C ILE A 234 6.80 12.95 16.73
N PRO A 235 5.46 13.05 16.55
CA PRO A 235 4.54 12.37 17.42
C PRO A 235 4.74 10.87 17.26
N VAL A 236 4.82 10.17 18.39
CA VAL A 236 4.79 8.72 18.42
C VAL A 236 3.35 8.30 18.16
N LEU A 237 3.11 7.69 17.00
CA LEU A 237 1.84 7.04 16.73
C LEU A 237 1.69 5.83 17.65
N ASN A 238 0.68 5.86 18.50
CA ASN A 238 0.30 4.77 19.38
C ASN A 238 -1.03 4.16 18.91
N PHE A 239 -1.35 2.97 19.41
CA PHE A 239 -2.59 2.26 19.11
C PHE A 239 -3.85 3.14 19.25
N THR A 240 -3.87 4.04 20.22
CA THR A 240 -5.02 4.92 20.47
C THR A 240 -5.27 5.94 19.38
N ASP A 241 -4.24 6.31 18.62
CA ASP A 241 -4.34 7.29 17.54
C ASP A 241 -5.15 6.74 16.35
N PHE A 242 -5.21 5.40 16.24
CA PHE A 242 -6.02 4.72 15.22
C PHE A 242 -7.48 4.47 15.63
N ASN A 243 -7.87 4.68 16.90
CA ASN A 243 -9.24 4.39 17.36
C ASN A 243 -10.32 5.30 16.74
N ASN A 244 -9.93 6.45 16.19
CA ASN A 244 -10.81 7.39 15.48
C ASN A 244 -10.36 7.60 14.04
N TYR A 245 -9.53 6.70 13.51
CA TYR A 245 -9.08 6.80 12.13
C TYR A 245 -10.26 6.59 11.19
N THR A 246 -10.47 7.54 10.29
CA THR A 246 -11.40 7.41 9.17
C THR A 246 -10.56 7.10 7.94
N ASP A 247 -10.82 5.96 7.32
CA ASP A 247 -10.17 5.58 6.06
C ASP A 247 -10.56 6.54 4.92
N SER A 248 -9.93 6.32 3.75
CA SER A 248 -10.17 7.12 2.54
C SER A 248 -11.64 7.11 2.06
N ASP A 249 -12.42 6.10 2.45
CA ASP A 249 -13.86 5.98 2.17
C ASP A 249 -14.74 6.61 3.25
N ASN A 250 -14.14 7.31 4.23
CA ASN A 250 -14.80 7.98 5.34
C ASN A 250 -15.59 7.00 6.24
N SER A 251 -15.14 5.75 6.27
CA SER A 251 -15.62 4.68 7.14
C SER A 251 -14.80 4.67 8.43
N THR A 252 -15.45 4.45 9.58
CA THR A 252 -14.72 4.32 10.85
C THR A 252 -14.00 2.97 10.86
N LEU A 253 -12.68 3.01 10.79
CA LEU A 253 -11.84 1.82 10.85
C LEU A 253 -11.89 1.22 12.26
N ASP A 254 -12.28 -0.05 12.39
CA ASP A 254 -12.01 -0.80 13.62
C ASP A 254 -10.59 -1.37 13.57
N ILE A 255 -9.63 -0.65 14.14
CA ILE A 255 -8.23 -1.08 14.17
C ILE A 255 -8.03 -2.45 14.84
N ARG A 256 -8.94 -2.88 15.73
CA ARG A 256 -8.85 -4.22 16.32
C ARG A 256 -9.16 -5.31 15.30
N ASP A 257 -10.11 -5.05 14.41
CA ASP A 257 -10.44 -5.97 13.32
C ASP A 257 -9.26 -6.08 12.34
N VAL A 258 -8.68 -4.95 11.92
CA VAL A 258 -7.47 -4.90 11.07
C VAL A 258 -6.35 -5.76 11.65
N ILE A 259 -6.03 -5.58 12.93
CA ILE A 259 -4.98 -6.36 13.58
C ILE A 259 -5.35 -7.83 13.61
N SER A 260 -6.59 -8.17 13.98
CA SER A 260 -7.02 -9.58 14.04
C SER A 260 -6.97 -10.29 12.68
N ARG A 261 -7.09 -9.56 11.57
CA ARG A 261 -6.96 -10.10 10.21
C ARG A 261 -5.51 -10.38 9.82
N ASN A 262 -4.55 -9.67 10.42
CA ASN A 262 -3.13 -9.71 10.05
C ASN A 262 -2.22 -10.44 11.07
N THR A 263 -2.75 -10.92 12.21
CA THR A 263 -1.99 -11.59 13.29
C THR A 263 -2.37 -13.04 13.54
#